data_AF-A0A8S3FJU4-F1
#
_entry.id   AF-A0A8S3FJU4-F1
#
_cell.length_a   1.000
_cell.length_b   1.000
_cell.length_c   1.000
_cell.angle_alpha   90.00
_cell.angle_beta   90.00
_cell.angle_gamma   90.00
#
_symmetry.space_group_name_H-M   'P 1'
#
loop_
_entity.id
_entity.type
_entity.pdbx_description
1 polymer ?
#
loop_
_entity_poly.entity_id
_entity_poly.type
_entity_poly.pdbx_seq_one_letter_code
_entity_poly.pdbx_strand_id
1 'polypeptide(L)'
;MHQQNFTFDELHRLNITSHEILLWSSSIDLAERYQYYVDQSIRSIELNEQFFNCTPPMFGSRCQYSFELVSNVADMTLNVLWQSDMTDAVTHRTCYILLDCDRGPAPMCLDWREICNGRIDCFNNGVDESQCFELEINECNENEYRCYNGICIPKMLLDDSFQAVECLDGSDLWVDHDCPSAYIRNSIFECTEYACRPDEGQFSCGDGQCVEDFDKCQNGRHILLAQSLSVQGYLPYDCWIAVVCLSKITDQVNGVSCEQFVNLSQVLGGLETCEFPVQFPTIPVFLGHVRFLYHPKQILNISLESTLMPEYVCYDEQLCDFLKPTFYHGNLTCRYGYEMGLESDVA
;
A
#
# COMPACT_ATOMS: atom_id res chain seq x y z
N MET A 1 -11.97 35.77 8.14
CA MET A 1 -13.22 35.47 8.90
C MET A 1 -12.79 34.86 10.23
N HIS A 2 -13.30 35.37 11.36
CA HIS A 2 -12.86 34.90 12.69
C HIS A 2 -13.44 33.50 12.98
N GLN A 3 -12.61 32.48 12.83
CA GLN A 3 -12.91 31.13 13.31
C GLN A 3 -12.61 31.10 14.80
N GLN A 4 -13.63 30.83 15.62
CA GLN A 4 -13.43 30.57 17.04
C GLN A 4 -12.96 29.12 17.20
N ASN A 5 -11.83 28.94 17.86
CA ASN A 5 -11.36 27.63 18.29
C ASN A 5 -11.68 27.43 19.77
N PHE A 6 -11.98 26.20 20.13
CA PHE A 6 -12.30 25.80 21.48
C PHE A 6 -11.51 24.55 21.83
N THR A 7 -11.03 24.47 23.06
CA THR A 7 -10.56 23.21 23.64
C THR A 7 -11.74 22.38 24.12
N PHE A 8 -11.55 21.07 24.30
CA PHE A 8 -12.58 20.20 24.87
C PHE A 8 -13.02 20.65 26.27
N ASP A 9 -12.10 21.19 27.09
CA ASP A 9 -12.44 21.77 28.40
C ASP A 9 -13.32 23.02 28.28
N GLU A 10 -13.07 23.89 27.30
CA GLU A 10 -13.91 25.06 27.04
C GLU A 10 -15.31 24.66 26.55
N LEU A 11 -15.39 23.71 25.62
CA LEU A 11 -16.68 23.18 25.13
C LEU A 11 -17.50 22.55 26.27
N HIS A 12 -16.83 21.79 27.13
CA HIS A 12 -17.48 21.15 28.28
C HIS A 12 -17.98 22.18 29.30
N ARG A 13 -17.18 23.23 29.59
CA ARG A 13 -17.61 24.34 30.46
C ARG A 13 -18.78 25.13 29.88
N LEU A 14 -18.88 25.20 28.55
CA LEU A 14 -19.98 25.83 27.84
C LEU A 14 -21.22 24.91 27.74
N ASN A 15 -21.19 23.71 28.33
CA ASN A 15 -22.23 22.68 28.24
C ASN A 15 -22.60 22.32 26.80
N ILE A 16 -21.63 22.37 25.88
CA ILE A 16 -21.83 21.93 24.50
C ILE A 16 -21.86 20.41 24.47
N THR A 17 -22.84 19.85 23.77
CA THR A 17 -22.98 18.41 23.57
C THR A 17 -22.23 17.94 22.32
N SER A 18 -21.86 16.66 22.30
CA SER A 18 -21.23 16.02 21.13
C SER A 18 -22.12 16.08 19.89
N HIS A 19 -23.44 16.06 20.08
CA HIS A 19 -24.41 16.26 18.99
C HIS A 19 -24.34 17.68 18.39
N GLU A 20 -24.18 18.71 19.22
CA GLU A 20 -24.00 20.09 18.73
C GLU A 20 -22.67 20.24 17.97
N ILE A 21 -21.61 19.57 18.40
CA ILE A 21 -20.32 19.55 17.67
C ILE A 21 -20.49 18.95 16.27
N LEU A 22 -21.22 17.84 16.13
CA LEU A 22 -21.56 17.27 14.81
C LEU A 22 -22.32 18.26 13.92
N LEU A 23 -23.30 18.97 14.50
CA LEU A 23 -24.07 19.97 13.76
C LEU A 23 -23.24 21.18 13.30
N TRP A 24 -22.09 21.41 13.93
CA TRP A 24 -21.13 22.45 13.55
C TRP A 24 -20.12 21.99 12.48
N SER A 25 -20.49 21.00 11.67
CA SER A 25 -19.70 20.48 10.55
C SER A 25 -18.34 19.92 10.98
N SER A 26 -18.28 19.32 12.18
CA SER A 26 -17.14 18.51 12.63
C SER A 26 -17.14 17.13 11.97
N SER A 27 -16.00 16.42 12.06
CA SER A 27 -16.00 14.97 11.80
C SER A 27 -16.68 14.20 12.93
N ILE A 28 -17.12 12.97 12.62
CA ILE A 28 -17.72 12.05 13.60
C ILE A 28 -16.69 11.69 14.67
N ASP A 29 -15.46 11.34 14.26
CA ASP A 29 -14.41 10.95 15.20
C ASP A 29 -14.11 12.04 16.25
N LEU A 30 -14.19 13.32 15.87
CA LEU A 30 -13.96 14.43 16.80
C LEU A 30 -15.09 14.54 17.82
N ALA A 31 -16.33 14.34 17.39
CA ALA A 31 -17.49 14.33 18.28
C ALA A 31 -17.49 13.11 19.21
N GLU A 32 -17.05 11.95 18.73
CA GLU A 32 -16.89 10.74 19.55
C GLU A 32 -15.79 10.90 20.59
N ARG A 33 -14.62 11.45 20.22
CA ARG A 33 -13.56 11.77 21.18
C ARG A 33 -14.01 12.79 22.21
N TYR A 34 -14.77 13.80 21.80
CA TYR A 34 -15.35 14.74 22.75
C TYR A 34 -16.36 14.07 23.69
N GLN A 35 -17.22 13.19 23.19
CA GLN A 35 -18.14 12.41 24.03
C GLN A 35 -17.37 11.56 25.04
N TYR A 36 -16.31 10.90 24.60
CA TYR A 36 -15.42 10.11 25.45
C TYR A 36 -14.78 10.98 26.56
N TYR A 37 -14.29 12.18 26.21
CA TYR A 37 -13.77 13.16 27.16
C TYR A 37 -14.82 13.56 28.22
N VAL A 38 -16.07 13.81 27.80
CA VAL A 38 -17.18 14.16 28.70
C VAL A 38 -17.52 13.00 29.65
N ASP A 39 -17.53 11.76 29.16
CA ASP A 39 -17.95 10.58 29.92
C ASP A 39 -16.89 10.11 30.92
N GLN A 40 -15.61 10.13 30.55
CA GLN A 40 -14.54 9.51 31.34
C GLN A 40 -13.95 10.43 32.43
N SER A 41 -14.26 11.74 32.44
CA SER A 41 -13.66 12.70 33.40
C SER A 41 -12.11 12.69 33.44
N ILE A 42 -11.44 12.14 32.42
CA ILE A 42 -9.98 11.97 32.42
C ILE A 42 -9.31 13.31 32.04
N ARG A 43 -8.58 13.87 33.01
CA ARG A 43 -7.97 15.22 32.92
C ARG A 43 -6.55 15.27 32.34
N SER A 44 -6.05 14.25 31.64
CA SER A 44 -4.60 14.15 31.46
C SER A 44 -4.06 13.98 30.03
N ILE A 45 -4.86 13.66 29.01
CA ILE A 45 -4.30 13.42 27.66
C ILE A 45 -5.02 14.18 26.54
N GLU A 46 -6.34 14.42 26.63
CA GLU A 46 -7.14 15.03 25.54
C GLU A 46 -7.50 16.52 25.75
N LEU A 47 -7.08 17.13 26.86
CA LEU A 47 -7.43 18.53 27.21
C LEU A 47 -7.03 19.57 26.15
N ASN A 48 -6.03 19.25 25.34
CA ASN A 48 -5.47 20.16 24.34
C ASN A 48 -6.01 19.91 22.93
N GLU A 49 -6.94 18.95 22.74
CA GLU A 49 -7.56 18.76 21.44
C GLU A 49 -8.42 19.98 21.11
N GLN A 50 -8.17 20.56 19.93
CA GLN A 50 -8.79 21.79 19.48
C GLN A 50 -9.90 21.50 18.49
N PHE A 51 -11.08 21.98 18.81
CA PHE A 51 -12.21 22.07 17.91
C PHE A 51 -12.26 23.45 17.24
N PHE A 52 -12.54 23.48 15.94
CA PHE A 52 -12.75 24.71 15.18
C PHE A 52 -14.22 24.79 14.77
N ASN A 53 -14.92 25.84 15.20
CA ASN A 53 -16.32 26.03 14.81
C ASN A 53 -16.38 26.54 13.37
N CYS A 54 -16.66 25.63 12.45
CA CYS A 54 -16.72 25.91 11.03
C CYS A 54 -18.08 26.46 10.64
N THR A 55 -18.09 27.59 9.91
CA THR A 55 -19.32 28.09 9.31
C THR A 55 -19.57 27.35 7.99
N PRO A 56 -20.74 26.71 7.79
CA PRO A 56 -21.08 26.11 6.52
C PRO A 56 -20.88 27.09 5.35
N PRO A 57 -20.33 26.67 4.19
CA PRO A 57 -20.05 25.29 3.79
C PRO A 57 -18.63 24.79 4.14
N MET A 58 -17.93 25.44 5.07
CA MET A 58 -16.57 25.02 5.44
C MET A 58 -16.59 23.79 6.36
N PHE A 59 -15.64 22.89 6.17
CA PHE A 59 -15.48 21.66 6.95
C PHE A 59 -14.00 21.25 7.07
N GLY A 60 -13.73 20.23 7.88
CA GLY A 60 -12.40 19.72 8.18
C GLY A 60 -11.87 20.16 9.54
N SER A 61 -10.78 19.54 9.98
CA SER A 61 -10.18 19.71 11.31
C SER A 61 -9.82 21.15 11.69
N ARG A 62 -9.65 22.04 10.70
CA ARG A 62 -9.33 23.46 10.83
C ARG A 62 -10.19 24.31 9.89
N CYS A 63 -11.37 23.81 9.50
CA CYS A 63 -12.25 24.44 8.51
C CYS A 63 -11.52 24.76 7.19
N GLN A 64 -10.56 23.92 6.80
CA GLN A 64 -9.67 24.18 5.67
C GLN A 64 -10.29 23.85 4.31
N TYR A 65 -11.42 23.13 4.31
CA TYR A 65 -12.12 22.73 3.10
C TYR A 65 -13.44 23.47 3.00
N SER A 66 -13.89 23.74 1.78
CA SER A 66 -15.22 24.24 1.49
C SER A 66 -15.64 23.73 0.13
N PHE A 67 -16.91 23.38 -0.03
CA PHE A 67 -17.45 23.14 -1.36
C PHE A 67 -17.61 24.48 -2.08
N GLU A 68 -16.96 24.65 -3.23
CA GLU A 68 -17.35 25.69 -4.17
C GLU A 68 -18.70 25.29 -4.74
N LEU A 69 -19.80 25.78 -4.17
CA LEU A 69 -21.12 25.49 -4.71
C LEU A 69 -21.33 26.28 -6.02
N VAL A 70 -20.77 25.78 -7.12
CA VAL A 70 -21.20 26.19 -8.46
C VAL A 70 -22.62 25.67 -8.64
N SER A 71 -23.52 26.50 -9.16
CA SER A 71 -24.97 26.34 -9.17
C SER A 71 -25.53 25.09 -9.89
N ASN A 72 -24.68 24.17 -10.33
CA ASN A 72 -25.07 22.97 -11.03
C ASN A 72 -24.15 21.81 -10.60
N VAL A 73 -24.61 20.99 -9.65
CA VAL A 73 -23.88 19.83 -9.12
C VAL A 73 -23.44 18.87 -10.24
N ALA A 74 -24.22 18.79 -11.32
CA ALA A 74 -23.91 18.01 -12.51
C ALA A 74 -22.69 18.54 -13.31
N ASP A 75 -22.49 19.87 -13.37
CA ASP A 75 -21.32 20.43 -14.07
C ASP A 75 -20.04 20.27 -13.26
N MET A 76 -20.14 20.10 -11.94
CA MET A 76 -19.00 19.89 -11.05
C MET A 76 -18.48 18.45 -11.15
N THR A 77 -19.36 17.44 -11.09
CA THR A 77 -18.96 16.04 -11.33
C THR A 77 -18.37 15.89 -12.73
N LEU A 78 -18.99 16.48 -13.75
CA LEU A 78 -18.43 16.44 -15.09
C LEU A 78 -17.05 17.16 -15.10
N ASN A 79 -16.94 18.45 -14.79
CA ASN A 79 -15.65 19.16 -14.99
C ASN A 79 -14.50 18.65 -14.12
N VAL A 80 -14.76 18.17 -12.90
CA VAL A 80 -13.72 17.58 -12.03
C VAL A 80 -13.30 16.19 -12.52
N LEU A 81 -14.23 15.38 -13.05
CA LEU A 81 -13.93 14.03 -13.55
C LEU A 81 -13.41 14.00 -14.99
N TRP A 82 -13.71 15.02 -15.83
CA TRP A 82 -13.22 15.09 -17.22
C TRP A 82 -11.92 15.87 -17.39
N GLN A 83 -11.51 16.74 -16.44
CA GLN A 83 -10.26 17.50 -16.57
C GLN A 83 -9.01 16.75 -16.09
N SER A 84 -9.14 15.55 -15.53
CA SER A 84 -7.97 14.69 -15.31
C SER A 84 -7.57 14.01 -16.62
N ASP A 85 -7.11 14.79 -17.59
CA ASP A 85 -6.18 14.30 -18.61
C ASP A 85 -4.94 13.78 -17.85
N MET A 86 -4.94 12.47 -17.56
CA MET A 86 -3.86 11.75 -16.89
C MET A 86 -2.64 11.66 -17.82
N THR A 87 -1.97 12.79 -18.05
CA THR A 87 -0.58 12.82 -18.53
C THR A 87 0.40 13.16 -17.42
N ASP A 88 -0.08 13.71 -16.31
CA ASP A 88 0.74 13.94 -15.13
C ASP A 88 0.63 12.74 -14.19
N ALA A 89 1.74 12.01 -14.05
CA ALA A 89 1.94 11.02 -13.02
C ALA A 89 1.51 11.62 -11.68
N VAL A 90 0.39 11.13 -11.14
CA VAL A 90 -0.17 11.62 -9.88
C VAL A 90 0.83 11.27 -8.78
N THR A 91 1.70 12.23 -8.48
CA THR A 91 2.77 12.19 -7.47
C THR A 91 2.23 12.19 -6.03
N HIS A 92 0.92 12.33 -5.86
CA HIS A 92 0.26 12.41 -4.56
C HIS A 92 -0.73 11.26 -4.43
N ARG A 93 -0.29 10.14 -3.86
CA ARG A 93 -1.14 9.01 -3.49
C ARG A 93 -1.58 9.15 -2.03
N THR A 94 -2.77 8.65 -1.72
CA THR A 94 -3.28 8.57 -0.35
C THR A 94 -2.63 7.39 0.35
N CYS A 95 -1.99 7.64 1.49
CA CYS A 95 -1.44 6.60 2.34
C CYS A 95 -2.42 6.30 3.47
N TYR A 96 -2.56 5.03 3.82
CA TYR A 96 -3.23 4.64 5.04
C TYR A 96 -2.32 4.96 6.23
N ILE A 97 -2.85 5.71 7.20
CA ILE A 97 -2.06 6.26 8.33
C ILE A 97 -2.51 5.76 9.70
N LEU A 98 -3.63 5.03 9.78
CA LEU A 98 -4.18 4.57 11.06
C LEU A 98 -3.46 3.32 11.57
N LEU A 99 -2.79 2.59 10.69
CA LEU A 99 -1.91 1.49 11.04
C LEU A 99 -0.46 1.99 11.02
N ASP A 100 0.26 1.78 12.11
CA ASP A 100 1.70 2.08 12.19
C ASP A 100 2.47 1.02 11.40
N CYS A 101 2.56 1.20 10.09
CA CYS A 101 3.18 0.27 9.15
C CYS A 101 4.48 0.85 8.59
N ASP A 102 5.57 0.09 8.74
CA ASP A 102 6.80 0.33 8.00
C ASP A 102 6.72 -0.38 6.64
N ARG A 103 6.12 0.29 5.65
CA ARG A 103 6.00 -0.23 4.27
C ARG A 103 7.35 -0.31 3.55
N GLY A 104 8.43 0.25 4.13
CA GLY A 104 9.71 0.45 3.48
C GLY A 104 9.95 1.90 3.05
N PRO A 105 10.98 2.16 2.23
CA PRO A 105 11.37 3.52 1.89
C PRO A 105 10.33 4.21 1.00
N ALA A 106 10.21 5.52 1.20
CA ALA A 106 9.48 6.40 0.30
C ALA A 106 9.98 6.23 -1.15
N PRO A 107 9.10 6.37 -2.17
CA PRO A 107 7.76 6.97 -2.10
C PRO A 107 6.61 5.98 -1.82
N MET A 108 6.90 4.70 -1.56
CA MET A 108 5.86 3.72 -1.28
C MET A 108 5.25 3.93 0.11
N CYS A 109 3.95 3.72 0.23
CA CYS A 109 3.25 3.74 1.50
C CYS A 109 2.08 2.75 1.47
N LEU A 110 1.61 2.38 2.66
CA LEU A 110 0.54 1.39 2.82
C LEU A 110 -0.76 1.88 2.17
N ASP A 111 -1.39 1.02 1.40
CA ASP A 111 -2.78 1.16 0.98
C ASP A 111 -3.70 0.34 1.88
N TRP A 112 -4.93 0.81 2.09
CA TRP A 112 -5.88 0.07 2.92
C TRP A 112 -6.22 -1.30 2.33
N ARG A 113 -6.09 -1.48 1.01
CA ARG A 113 -6.29 -2.76 0.30
C ARG A 113 -5.14 -3.75 0.49
N GLU A 114 -4.03 -3.30 1.05
CA GLU A 114 -2.90 -4.15 1.44
C GLU A 114 -3.04 -4.66 2.88
N ILE A 115 -4.14 -4.34 3.59
CA ILE A 115 -4.39 -4.80 4.96
C ILE A 115 -5.28 -6.04 4.91
N CYS A 116 -4.88 -7.11 5.59
CA CYS A 116 -5.59 -8.37 5.65
C CYS A 116 -5.83 -8.99 4.26
N ASN A 117 -4.84 -8.87 3.37
CA ASN A 117 -4.88 -9.45 2.04
C ASN A 117 -4.10 -10.77 1.94
N GLY A 118 -3.58 -11.28 3.06
CA GLY A 118 -2.77 -12.50 3.11
C GLY A 118 -1.31 -12.31 2.73
N ARG A 119 -0.87 -11.08 2.43
CA ARG A 119 0.51 -10.72 2.10
C ARG A 119 1.07 -9.79 3.19
N ILE A 120 2.28 -10.11 3.65
CA ILE A 120 2.99 -9.21 4.56
C ILE A 120 3.69 -8.11 3.74
N ASP A 121 3.10 -6.93 3.74
CA ASP A 121 3.59 -5.70 3.14
C ASP A 121 4.32 -4.80 4.16
N CYS A 122 3.99 -4.88 5.45
CA CYS A 122 4.64 -4.12 6.52
C CYS A 122 5.85 -4.84 7.13
N PHE A 123 7.02 -4.21 7.09
CA PHE A 123 8.29 -4.75 7.59
C PHE A 123 8.39 -4.81 9.11
N ASN A 124 7.61 -4.02 9.84
CA ASN A 124 7.60 -3.99 11.29
C ASN A 124 6.73 -5.10 11.90
N ASN A 125 7.10 -6.36 11.62
CA ASN A 125 6.44 -7.60 12.09
C ASN A 125 5.10 -7.94 11.42
N GLY A 126 4.82 -7.45 10.20
CA GLY A 126 3.60 -7.79 9.46
C GLY A 126 2.33 -7.36 10.17
N VAL A 127 2.29 -6.10 10.62
CA VAL A 127 1.15 -5.54 11.37
C VAL A 127 -0.14 -5.45 10.55
N ASP A 128 0.00 -5.30 9.23
CA ASP A 128 -1.07 -5.35 8.23
C ASP A 128 -1.83 -6.67 8.22
N GLU A 129 -1.14 -7.76 8.54
CA GLU A 129 -1.72 -9.09 8.64
C GLU A 129 -1.95 -9.53 10.09
N SER A 130 -1.67 -8.65 11.05
CA SER A 130 -1.86 -8.92 12.47
C SER A 130 -3.31 -8.63 12.86
N GLN A 131 -4.03 -9.65 13.35
CA GLN A 131 -5.44 -9.57 13.83
C GLN A 131 -6.54 -9.65 12.75
N CYS A 132 -6.23 -10.04 11.53
CA CYS A 132 -7.24 -10.26 10.47
C CYS A 132 -8.27 -11.34 10.82
N PHE A 133 -7.88 -12.32 11.64
CA PHE A 133 -8.77 -13.38 12.10
C PHE A 133 -10.03 -12.88 12.81
N GLU A 134 -9.98 -11.71 13.47
CA GLU A 134 -11.16 -11.15 14.13
C GLU A 134 -12.24 -10.71 13.11
N LEU A 135 -11.82 -10.29 11.92
CA LEU A 135 -12.72 -10.01 10.80
C LEU A 135 -13.27 -11.32 10.21
N GLU A 136 -12.40 -12.33 10.07
CA GLU A 136 -12.73 -13.62 9.46
C GLU A 136 -13.54 -14.58 10.35
N ILE A 137 -13.65 -14.37 11.66
CA ILE A 137 -14.49 -15.23 12.51
C ILE A 137 -15.97 -14.82 12.50
N ASN A 138 -16.31 -13.69 11.88
CA ASN A 138 -17.66 -13.15 11.91
C ASN A 138 -18.67 -14.14 11.29
N GLU A 139 -19.75 -14.43 12.01
CA GLU A 139 -20.86 -15.28 11.54
C GLU A 139 -22.02 -14.38 11.10
N CYS A 140 -22.42 -14.48 9.83
CA CYS A 140 -23.53 -13.72 9.29
C CYS A 140 -24.88 -14.37 9.60
N ASN A 141 -25.94 -13.57 9.58
CA ASN A 141 -27.30 -14.07 9.75
C ASN A 141 -27.76 -14.91 8.54
N GLU A 142 -28.84 -15.68 8.70
CA GLU A 142 -29.36 -16.56 7.63
C GLU A 142 -29.74 -15.82 6.33
N ASN A 143 -30.08 -14.53 6.42
CA ASN A 143 -30.42 -13.66 5.29
C ASN A 143 -29.22 -12.87 4.72
N GLU A 144 -28.01 -13.14 5.21
CA GLU A 144 -26.78 -12.46 4.83
C GLU A 144 -25.81 -13.43 4.14
N TYR A 145 -25.08 -12.91 3.17
CA TYR A 145 -23.95 -13.57 2.54
C TYR A 145 -22.67 -13.11 3.23
N ARG A 146 -21.76 -14.06 3.42
CA ARG A 146 -20.47 -13.80 4.06
C ARG A 146 -19.40 -13.71 2.97
N CYS A 147 -18.82 -12.52 2.84
CA CYS A 147 -17.64 -12.27 2.00
C CYS A 147 -16.42 -13.04 2.53
N TYR A 148 -15.39 -13.25 1.72
CA TYR A 148 -14.20 -14.00 2.15
C TYR A 148 -13.41 -13.27 3.24
N ASN A 149 -13.39 -11.95 3.21
CA ASN A 149 -12.84 -11.09 4.26
C ASN A 149 -13.70 -11.01 5.54
N GLY A 150 -14.82 -11.75 5.60
CA GLY A 150 -15.68 -11.85 6.79
C GLY A 150 -16.77 -10.79 6.92
N ILE A 151 -16.87 -9.85 5.97
CA ILE A 151 -17.97 -8.88 5.92
C ILE A 151 -19.29 -9.60 5.59
N CYS A 152 -20.38 -9.17 6.23
CA CYS A 152 -21.71 -9.68 5.97
C CYS A 152 -22.50 -8.69 5.12
N ILE A 153 -22.97 -9.12 3.95
CA ILE A 153 -23.84 -8.33 3.06
C ILE A 153 -25.23 -8.96 2.95
N PRO A 154 -26.30 -8.19 2.76
CA PRO A 154 -27.63 -8.75 2.55
C PRO A 154 -27.69 -9.64 1.30
N LYS A 155 -28.23 -10.87 1.39
CA LYS A 155 -28.38 -11.78 0.24
C LYS A 155 -29.19 -11.21 -0.92
N MET A 156 -30.06 -10.25 -0.64
CA MET A 156 -30.85 -9.57 -1.67
C MET A 156 -29.98 -8.81 -2.68
N LEU A 157 -28.73 -8.47 -2.32
CA LEU A 157 -27.81 -7.78 -3.21
C LEU A 157 -27.06 -8.74 -4.16
N LEU A 158 -27.04 -10.05 -3.86
CA LEU A 158 -26.38 -11.04 -4.72
C LEU A 158 -27.09 -11.30 -6.05
N ASP A 159 -28.41 -11.08 -6.09
CA ASP A 159 -29.26 -11.33 -7.27
C ASP A 159 -29.55 -10.02 -8.02
N ASP A 160 -28.83 -8.94 -7.71
CA ASP A 160 -29.11 -7.67 -8.37
C ASP A 160 -28.61 -7.71 -9.82
N SER A 161 -29.50 -7.33 -10.73
CA SER A 161 -29.30 -7.40 -12.19
C SER A 161 -28.14 -6.55 -12.71
N PHE A 162 -27.49 -5.79 -11.82
CA PHE A 162 -26.44 -4.83 -12.12
C PHE A 162 -25.01 -5.38 -12.00
N GLN A 163 -24.80 -6.62 -11.49
CA GLN A 163 -23.46 -7.18 -11.26
C GLN A 163 -22.54 -6.22 -10.49
N ALA A 164 -23.11 -5.50 -9.51
CA ALA A 164 -22.34 -4.63 -8.65
C ALA A 164 -21.53 -5.46 -7.65
N VAL A 165 -20.28 -5.07 -7.40
CA VAL A 165 -19.44 -5.64 -6.35
C VAL A 165 -19.87 -5.01 -5.03
N GLU A 166 -20.38 -5.81 -4.10
CA GLU A 166 -20.78 -5.38 -2.75
C GLU A 166 -19.78 -5.84 -1.70
N CYS A 167 -19.16 -7.01 -1.90
CA CYS A 167 -18.05 -7.42 -1.05
C CYS A 167 -16.80 -6.61 -1.42
N LEU A 168 -16.11 -6.06 -0.42
CA LEU A 168 -14.87 -5.32 -0.66
C LEU A 168 -13.76 -6.18 -1.30
N ASP A 169 -13.85 -7.50 -1.21
CA ASP A 169 -12.91 -8.46 -1.84
C ASP A 169 -13.45 -9.06 -3.15
N GLY A 170 -14.62 -8.62 -3.63
CA GLY A 170 -15.27 -9.13 -4.83
C GLY A 170 -15.74 -10.58 -4.75
N SER A 171 -15.80 -11.18 -3.56
CA SER A 171 -16.17 -12.60 -3.37
C SER A 171 -17.63 -12.92 -3.69
N ASP A 172 -18.49 -11.91 -3.75
CA ASP A 172 -19.88 -12.02 -4.18
C ASP A 172 -20.04 -12.19 -5.70
N LEU A 173 -19.01 -11.87 -6.49
CA LEU A 173 -19.00 -12.06 -7.94
C LEU A 173 -17.99 -13.13 -8.41
N TRP A 174 -18.45 -13.98 -9.32
CA TRP A 174 -17.67 -15.10 -9.87
C TRP A 174 -16.81 -14.74 -11.09
N VAL A 175 -16.75 -13.45 -11.46
CA VAL A 175 -16.06 -12.97 -12.66
C VAL A 175 -14.97 -11.99 -12.24
N ASP A 176 -13.77 -12.12 -12.79
CA ASP A 176 -12.72 -11.12 -12.64
C ASP A 176 -13.24 -9.78 -13.13
N HIS A 177 -13.52 -8.89 -12.18
CA HIS A 177 -14.02 -7.57 -12.48
C HIS A 177 -12.83 -6.71 -12.88
N ASP A 178 -12.36 -6.89 -14.11
CA ASP A 178 -11.34 -6.02 -14.69
C ASP A 178 -11.98 -4.64 -14.88
N CYS A 179 -11.77 -3.72 -13.93
CA CYS A 179 -12.40 -2.40 -13.95
C CYS A 179 -11.96 -1.68 -15.22
N PRO A 180 -12.85 -1.53 -16.22
CA PRO A 180 -12.47 -0.87 -17.46
C PRO A 180 -12.18 0.60 -17.14
N SER A 181 -11.15 1.18 -17.75
CA SER A 181 -10.76 2.59 -17.56
C SER A 181 -11.86 3.63 -17.85
N ALA A 182 -13.00 3.19 -18.38
CA ALA A 182 -14.23 3.97 -18.50
C ALA A 182 -14.97 4.17 -17.16
N TYR A 183 -14.88 3.22 -16.22
CA TYR A 183 -15.55 3.23 -14.92
C TYR A 183 -14.76 3.97 -13.83
N ILE A 184 -13.44 4.10 -13.99
CA ILE A 184 -12.58 5.00 -13.17
C ILE A 184 -13.08 6.46 -13.22
N ARG A 185 -13.86 6.82 -14.25
CA ARG A 185 -14.43 8.16 -14.46
C ARG A 185 -15.88 8.31 -13.96
N ASN A 186 -16.46 7.27 -13.37
CA ASN A 186 -17.82 7.33 -12.84
C ASN A 186 -17.81 8.03 -11.47
N SER A 187 -18.85 8.80 -11.15
CA SER A 187 -18.98 9.48 -9.84
C SER A 187 -19.34 8.53 -8.69
N ILE A 188 -19.54 7.25 -9.03
CA ILE A 188 -19.82 6.16 -8.12
C ILE A 188 -18.47 5.45 -7.97
N PHE A 189 -17.96 5.34 -6.76
CA PHE A 189 -16.66 4.76 -6.39
C PHE A 189 -16.57 3.24 -6.67
N GLU A 190 -17.26 2.74 -7.70
CA GLU A 190 -17.44 1.33 -8.08
C GLU A 190 -16.11 0.58 -8.14
N CYS A 191 -15.04 1.26 -8.57
CA CYS A 191 -13.74 0.62 -8.67
C CYS A 191 -12.76 0.93 -7.55
N THR A 192 -12.93 2.02 -6.80
CA THR A 192 -11.92 2.41 -5.80
C THR A 192 -12.11 1.72 -4.46
N GLU A 193 -13.29 1.11 -4.24
CA GLU A 193 -13.69 0.47 -2.97
C GLU A 193 -13.43 -1.04 -2.94
N TYR A 194 -12.85 -1.65 -3.98
CA TYR A 194 -12.52 -3.08 -3.95
C TYR A 194 -11.02 -3.33 -3.77
N ALA A 195 -10.72 -4.38 -3.01
CA ALA A 195 -9.41 -4.98 -2.80
C ALA A 195 -9.20 -6.13 -3.77
N CYS A 196 -7.93 -6.45 -4.04
CA CYS A 196 -7.59 -7.59 -4.86
C CYS A 196 -7.84 -8.90 -4.11
N ARG A 197 -8.08 -9.96 -4.86
CA ARG A 197 -8.35 -11.27 -4.28
C ARG A 197 -7.12 -11.79 -3.52
N PRO A 198 -7.25 -12.15 -2.23
CA PRO A 198 -6.12 -12.61 -1.42
C PRO A 198 -5.42 -13.86 -1.96
N ASP A 199 -6.17 -14.76 -2.62
CA ASP A 199 -5.70 -16.06 -3.08
C ASP A 199 -4.96 -16.03 -4.42
N GLU A 200 -5.05 -14.94 -5.17
CA GLU A 200 -4.44 -14.80 -6.49
C GLU A 200 -3.06 -14.12 -6.45
N GLY A 201 -2.59 -13.65 -5.28
CA GLY A 201 -1.26 -13.04 -5.16
C GLY A 201 -1.10 -11.73 -5.94
N GLN A 202 -2.21 -11.02 -6.16
CA GLN A 202 -2.26 -9.82 -6.98
C GLN A 202 -1.76 -8.57 -6.26
N PHE A 203 -1.08 -7.71 -7.00
CA PHE A 203 -0.70 -6.38 -6.57
C PHE A 203 -1.83 -5.38 -6.82
N SER A 204 -2.26 -4.67 -5.77
CA SER A 204 -3.25 -3.60 -5.89
C SER A 204 -2.62 -2.32 -6.43
N CYS A 205 -3.15 -1.82 -7.54
CA CYS A 205 -2.72 -0.57 -8.14
C CYS A 205 -3.20 0.67 -7.39
N GLY A 206 -4.09 0.53 -6.41
CA GLY A 206 -4.54 1.68 -5.60
C GLY A 206 -5.71 2.46 -6.20
N ASP A 207 -6.30 1.98 -7.29
CA ASP A 207 -7.48 2.55 -7.98
C ASP A 207 -8.51 1.47 -8.36
N GLY A 208 -8.43 0.32 -7.68
CA GLY A 208 -9.17 -0.88 -8.02
C GLY A 208 -8.34 -1.85 -8.83
N GLN A 209 -7.60 -1.39 -9.84
CA GLN A 209 -6.93 -2.31 -10.75
C GLN A 209 -6.04 -3.30 -9.98
N CYS A 210 -6.20 -4.59 -10.27
CA CYS A 210 -5.38 -5.68 -9.77
C CYS A 210 -4.51 -6.20 -10.90
N VAL A 211 -3.23 -6.35 -10.64
CA VAL A 211 -2.25 -6.88 -11.60
C VAL A 211 -1.42 -7.95 -10.92
N GLU A 212 -0.73 -8.79 -11.69
CA GLU A 212 0.29 -9.68 -11.13
C GLU A 212 1.42 -8.86 -10.48
N ASP A 213 2.18 -9.49 -9.59
CA ASP A 213 3.33 -8.85 -8.95
C ASP A 213 4.33 -8.32 -10.01
N PHE A 214 4.71 -7.05 -9.86
CA PHE A 214 5.59 -6.29 -10.78
C PHE A 214 5.03 -5.98 -12.17
N ASP A 215 3.77 -6.30 -12.46
CA ASP A 215 3.08 -5.86 -13.68
C ASP A 215 2.69 -4.37 -13.64
N LYS A 216 2.39 -3.83 -14.83
CA LYS A 216 2.18 -2.39 -15.02
C LYS A 216 0.77 -1.95 -14.62
N CYS A 217 0.66 -1.27 -13.49
CA CYS A 217 -0.51 -0.45 -13.14
C CYS A 217 -0.70 0.72 -14.10
N GLN A 218 -1.94 0.95 -14.57
CA GLN A 218 -2.31 2.08 -15.43
C GLN A 218 -1.99 3.43 -14.78
N ASN A 219 -2.13 3.50 -13.46
CA ASN A 219 -1.86 4.70 -12.69
C ASN A 219 -0.39 4.87 -12.27
N GLY A 220 0.48 3.92 -12.62
CA GLY A 220 1.91 3.99 -12.30
C GLY A 220 2.30 3.62 -10.87
N ARG A 221 1.41 3.10 -10.01
CA ARG A 221 1.76 2.68 -8.64
C ARG A 221 2.90 1.66 -8.60
N HIS A 222 2.94 0.72 -9.55
CA HIS A 222 4.02 -0.25 -9.72
C HIS A 222 5.42 0.41 -9.80
N ILE A 223 5.52 1.64 -10.32
CA ILE A 223 6.79 2.39 -10.39
C ILE A 223 7.27 2.76 -8.99
N LEU A 224 6.37 3.07 -8.06
CA LEU A 224 6.71 3.40 -6.67
C LEU A 224 7.25 2.18 -5.93
N LEU A 225 6.65 1.01 -6.14
CA LEU A 225 7.16 -0.26 -5.63
C LEU A 225 8.59 -0.49 -6.15
N ALA A 226 8.77 -0.41 -7.46
CA ALA A 226 10.05 -0.62 -8.10
C ALA A 226 11.13 0.35 -7.60
N GLN A 227 10.79 1.64 -7.44
CA GLN A 227 11.68 2.66 -6.89
C GLN A 227 12.06 2.38 -5.42
N SER A 228 11.11 1.92 -4.60
CA SER A 228 11.37 1.59 -3.19
C SER A 228 12.35 0.42 -3.03
N LEU A 229 12.28 -0.57 -3.94
CA LEU A 229 13.20 -1.72 -3.95
C LEU A 229 14.54 -1.42 -4.62
N SER A 230 14.57 -0.44 -5.53
CA SER A 230 15.76 -0.09 -6.31
C SER A 230 16.63 0.98 -5.67
N VAL A 231 16.58 1.16 -4.34
CA VAL A 231 17.40 2.17 -3.64
C VAL A 231 18.89 1.81 -3.71
N GLN A 232 19.72 2.78 -4.12
CA GLN A 232 21.17 2.59 -4.29
C GLN A 232 21.89 2.14 -3.01
N GLY A 233 21.53 2.73 -1.87
CA GLY A 233 22.16 2.43 -0.59
C GLY A 233 23.67 2.67 -0.62
N TYR A 234 24.43 1.63 -0.28
CA TYR A 234 25.90 1.68 -0.23
C TYR A 234 26.58 1.17 -1.51
N LEU A 235 25.82 0.70 -2.52
CA LEU A 235 26.38 0.13 -3.73
C LEU A 235 27.01 1.22 -4.62
N PRO A 236 28.18 0.95 -5.25
CA PRO A 236 28.71 1.80 -6.31
C PRO A 236 27.67 1.99 -7.42
N TYR A 237 27.63 3.19 -8.02
CA TYR A 237 26.60 3.55 -9.00
C TYR A 237 26.49 2.55 -10.17
N ASP A 238 27.63 2.15 -10.74
CA ASP A 238 27.66 1.22 -11.87
C ASP A 238 27.23 -0.20 -11.47
N CYS A 239 27.63 -0.66 -10.28
CA CYS A 239 27.18 -1.92 -9.69
C CYS A 239 25.67 -1.92 -9.45
N TRP A 240 25.17 -0.85 -8.83
CA TRP A 240 23.75 -0.68 -8.52
C TRP A 240 22.89 -0.74 -9.77
N ILE A 241 23.22 0.03 -10.82
CA ILE A 241 22.46 0.00 -12.07
C ILE A 241 22.50 -1.38 -12.72
N ALA A 242 23.67 -2.02 -12.77
CA ALA A 242 23.79 -3.35 -13.36
C ALA A 242 22.86 -4.36 -12.67
N VAL A 243 22.85 -4.37 -11.33
CA VAL A 243 22.04 -5.31 -10.54
C VAL A 243 20.54 -4.98 -10.62
N VAL A 244 20.15 -3.71 -10.59
CA VAL A 244 18.74 -3.30 -10.80
C VAL A 244 18.24 -3.77 -12.16
N CYS A 245 18.99 -3.51 -13.23
CA CYS A 245 18.56 -3.91 -14.57
C CYS A 245 18.51 -5.43 -14.76
N LEU A 246 19.41 -6.19 -14.13
CA LEU A 246 19.37 -7.65 -14.14
C LEU A 246 18.22 -8.23 -13.30
N SER A 247 17.78 -7.52 -12.26
CA SER A 247 16.65 -7.94 -11.43
C SER A 247 15.30 -7.86 -12.14
N LYS A 248 15.20 -7.07 -13.23
CA LYS A 248 13.95 -6.78 -13.96
C LYS A 248 12.84 -6.15 -13.11
N ILE A 249 13.17 -5.64 -11.91
CA ILE A 249 12.23 -4.90 -11.05
C ILE A 249 11.75 -3.61 -11.75
N THR A 250 12.59 -3.03 -12.61
CA THR A 250 12.22 -1.87 -13.43
C THR A 250 12.94 -1.86 -14.77
N ASP A 251 12.26 -1.32 -15.78
CA ASP A 251 12.82 -1.05 -17.11
C ASP A 251 13.64 0.25 -17.12
N GLN A 252 13.55 1.10 -16.09
CA GLN A 252 14.19 2.41 -16.05
C GLN A 252 14.69 2.80 -14.65
N VAL A 253 15.91 3.34 -14.59
CA VAL A 253 16.54 3.85 -13.37
C VAL A 253 16.89 5.32 -13.56
N ASN A 254 16.33 6.21 -12.73
CA ASN A 254 16.55 7.67 -12.83
C ASN A 254 16.34 8.24 -14.26
N GLY A 255 15.35 7.71 -14.99
CA GLY A 255 15.06 8.11 -16.38
C GLY A 255 15.99 7.50 -17.44
N VAL A 256 16.95 6.66 -17.04
CA VAL A 256 17.80 5.90 -17.94
C VAL A 256 17.20 4.52 -18.16
N SER A 257 16.97 4.14 -19.42
CA SER A 257 16.44 2.81 -19.75
C SER A 257 17.48 1.73 -19.47
N CYS A 258 17.07 0.65 -18.83
CA CYS A 258 17.88 -0.55 -18.68
C CYS A 258 18.24 -1.15 -20.05
N GLU A 259 17.47 -0.88 -21.11
CA GLU A 259 17.82 -1.23 -22.49
C GLU A 259 19.16 -0.62 -22.94
N GLN A 260 19.53 0.55 -22.41
CA GLN A 260 20.83 1.16 -22.71
C GLN A 260 21.98 0.36 -22.10
N PHE A 261 21.72 -0.36 -21.00
CA PHE A 261 22.65 -1.28 -20.35
C PHE A 261 22.56 -2.72 -20.90
N VAL A 262 21.70 -3.03 -21.87
CA VAL A 262 21.57 -4.37 -22.47
C VAL A 262 22.82 -4.79 -23.27
N ASN A 263 23.80 -3.90 -23.50
CA ASN A 263 25.08 -4.37 -23.99
C ASN A 263 25.81 -5.14 -22.87
N LEU A 264 25.96 -6.45 -23.04
CA LEU A 264 26.66 -7.34 -22.10
C LEU A 264 27.98 -6.75 -21.59
N SER A 265 28.74 -6.05 -22.44
CA SER A 265 30.00 -5.40 -22.04
C SER A 265 29.84 -4.30 -20.97
N GLN A 266 28.74 -3.54 -21.00
CA GLN A 266 28.47 -2.49 -20.02
C GLN A 266 27.97 -3.05 -18.69
N VAL A 267 27.08 -4.06 -18.73
CA VAL A 267 26.67 -4.80 -17.53
C VAL A 267 27.86 -5.47 -16.87
N LEU A 268 28.72 -6.16 -17.65
CA LEU A 268 29.95 -6.76 -17.14
C LEU A 268 30.88 -5.71 -16.51
N GLY A 269 31.07 -4.55 -17.16
CA GLY A 269 31.87 -3.46 -16.59
C GLY A 269 31.29 -2.89 -15.30
N GLY A 270 29.96 -2.77 -15.19
CA GLY A 270 29.30 -2.36 -13.95
C GLY A 270 29.48 -3.39 -12.83
N LEU A 271 29.39 -4.68 -13.16
CA LEU A 271 29.59 -5.78 -12.21
C LEU A 271 31.04 -5.91 -11.73
N GLU A 272 32.03 -5.49 -12.51
CA GLU A 272 33.42 -5.40 -12.05
C GLU A 272 33.60 -4.41 -10.90
N THR A 273 32.70 -3.43 -10.75
CA THR A 273 32.71 -2.49 -9.63
C THR A 273 32.01 -3.03 -8.37
N CYS A 274 31.32 -4.17 -8.47
CA CYS A 274 30.63 -4.78 -7.34
C CYS A 274 31.59 -5.50 -6.38
N GLU A 275 31.35 -5.35 -5.08
CA GLU A 275 31.92 -6.24 -4.06
C GLU A 275 30.96 -7.42 -3.86
N PHE A 276 31.45 -8.64 -4.11
CA PHE A 276 30.63 -9.85 -4.02
C PHE A 276 30.77 -10.58 -2.67
N PRO A 277 29.71 -11.26 -2.18
CA PRO A 277 28.34 -11.26 -2.69
C PRO A 277 27.66 -9.89 -2.57
N VAL A 278 26.88 -9.54 -3.57
CA VAL A 278 26.11 -8.28 -3.59
C VAL A 278 24.80 -8.51 -2.87
N GLN A 279 24.49 -7.66 -1.88
CA GLN A 279 23.16 -7.60 -1.32
C GLN A 279 22.29 -6.65 -2.14
N PHE A 280 21.20 -7.16 -2.67
CA PHE A 280 20.22 -6.35 -3.39
C PHE A 280 18.81 -6.91 -3.17
N PRO A 281 17.76 -6.10 -2.98
CA PRO A 281 17.79 -4.70 -2.55
C PRO A 281 18.74 -4.43 -1.37
N THR A 282 19.17 -3.18 -1.22
CA THR A 282 20.05 -2.78 -0.09
C THR A 282 19.29 -2.71 1.24
N ILE A 283 17.96 -2.69 1.17
CA ILE A 283 17.01 -2.78 2.27
C ILE A 283 16.53 -4.23 2.48
N PRO A 284 15.94 -4.55 3.64
CA PRO A 284 15.22 -5.80 3.81
C PRO A 284 14.06 -5.95 2.82
N VAL A 285 13.75 -7.18 2.44
CA VAL A 285 12.66 -7.52 1.51
C VAL A 285 11.46 -8.13 2.21
N PHE A 286 11.62 -8.63 3.44
CA PHE A 286 10.56 -9.29 4.20
C PHE A 286 10.81 -9.17 5.71
N LEU A 287 9.76 -8.86 6.47
CA LEU A 287 9.74 -8.72 7.94
C LEU A 287 10.91 -7.87 8.51
N GLY A 288 11.41 -6.91 7.74
CA GLY A 288 12.48 -6.01 8.18
C GLY A 288 13.85 -6.65 8.40
N HIS A 289 14.02 -7.97 8.21
CA HIS A 289 15.29 -8.66 8.47
C HIS A 289 15.76 -9.58 7.35
N VAL A 290 14.88 -9.98 6.42
CA VAL A 290 15.25 -10.88 5.32
C VAL A 290 15.93 -10.08 4.21
N ARG A 291 17.03 -10.61 3.69
CA ARG A 291 17.87 -9.98 2.67
C ARG A 291 18.28 -10.99 1.61
N PHE A 292 18.47 -10.53 0.39
CA PHE A 292 18.91 -11.35 -0.73
C PHE A 292 20.37 -11.06 -1.07
N LEU A 293 21.13 -12.12 -1.32
CA LEU A 293 22.52 -12.05 -1.77
C LEU A 293 22.70 -12.73 -3.12
N TYR A 294 23.46 -12.08 -3.99
CA TYR A 294 23.80 -12.54 -5.33
C TYR A 294 25.30 -12.66 -5.51
N HIS A 295 25.74 -13.74 -6.17
CA HIS A 295 27.14 -13.98 -6.47
C HIS A 295 27.44 -13.80 -7.96
N PRO A 296 28.73 -13.56 -8.30
CA PRO A 296 29.11 -13.24 -9.67
C PRO A 296 28.85 -14.41 -10.62
N LYS A 297 28.99 -15.66 -10.17
CA LYS A 297 28.75 -16.83 -11.05
C LYS A 297 27.31 -16.92 -11.54
N GLN A 298 26.32 -16.57 -10.72
CA GLN A 298 24.93 -16.50 -11.16
C GLN A 298 24.76 -15.35 -12.13
N ILE A 299 25.22 -14.16 -11.75
CA ILE A 299 25.05 -12.95 -12.55
C ILE A 299 25.70 -13.07 -13.95
N LEU A 300 26.88 -13.68 -14.04
CA LEU A 300 27.62 -13.85 -15.29
C LEU A 300 27.05 -14.93 -16.23
N ASN A 301 26.25 -15.86 -15.69
CA ASN A 301 25.63 -16.95 -16.47
C ASN A 301 24.19 -16.64 -16.90
N ILE A 302 23.65 -15.49 -16.52
CA ILE A 302 22.28 -15.08 -16.83
C ILE A 302 22.19 -14.62 -18.29
N SER A 303 21.26 -15.21 -19.02
CA SER A 303 20.77 -14.60 -20.27
C SER A 303 20.11 -13.27 -19.90
N LEU A 304 20.26 -12.22 -20.70
CA LEU A 304 19.53 -10.95 -20.51
C LEU A 304 18.01 -11.17 -20.46
N GLU A 305 17.51 -12.32 -20.93
CA GLU A 305 16.11 -12.70 -20.84
C GLU A 305 15.73 -13.44 -19.55
N SER A 306 16.68 -13.87 -18.72
CA SER A 306 16.40 -14.54 -17.44
C SER A 306 16.34 -13.55 -16.27
N THR A 307 15.42 -13.78 -15.34
CA THR A 307 15.28 -12.98 -14.11
C THR A 307 16.34 -13.42 -13.09
N LEU A 308 17.01 -12.46 -12.47
CA LEU A 308 18.03 -12.71 -11.45
C LEU A 308 17.38 -13.18 -10.13
N MET A 309 17.49 -14.47 -9.83
CA MET A 309 17.07 -15.07 -8.56
C MET A 309 18.21 -15.10 -7.53
N PRO A 310 17.92 -14.89 -6.23
CA PRO A 310 18.96 -14.82 -5.20
C PRO A 310 19.61 -16.17 -4.94
N GLU A 311 20.95 -16.19 -4.86
CA GLU A 311 21.68 -17.42 -4.47
C GLU A 311 21.45 -17.73 -3.00
N TYR A 312 21.41 -16.70 -2.16
CA TYR A 312 21.17 -16.86 -0.74
C TYR A 312 20.07 -15.93 -0.24
N VAL A 313 19.25 -16.49 0.64
CA VAL A 313 18.32 -15.76 1.49
C VAL A 313 18.92 -15.70 2.88
N CYS A 314 19.19 -14.48 3.32
CA CYS A 314 19.76 -14.19 4.63
C CYS A 314 18.69 -13.63 5.57
N TYR A 315 18.79 -13.95 6.85
CA TYR A 315 17.81 -13.62 7.88
C TYR A 315 18.52 -13.44 9.23
N ASP A 316 17.78 -12.94 10.23
CA ASP A 316 18.26 -12.88 11.62
C ASP A 316 18.00 -14.22 12.31
N GLU A 317 19.08 -14.87 12.79
CA GLU A 317 19.02 -16.17 13.48
C GLU A 317 18.13 -16.12 14.73
N GLN A 318 18.04 -14.99 15.42
CA GLN A 318 17.22 -14.86 16.63
C GLN A 318 15.72 -14.89 16.31
N LEU A 319 15.35 -14.44 15.11
CA LEU A 319 13.96 -14.43 14.63
C LEU A 319 13.60 -15.73 13.89
N CYS A 320 14.59 -16.46 13.39
CA CYS A 320 14.42 -17.69 12.61
C CYS A 320 15.27 -18.85 13.15
N ASP A 321 15.24 -19.09 14.47
CA ASP A 321 16.05 -20.10 15.16
C ASP A 321 15.80 -21.54 14.68
N PHE A 322 14.63 -21.78 14.09
CA PHE A 322 14.24 -23.04 13.46
C PHE A 322 14.95 -23.31 12.13
N LEU A 323 15.48 -22.27 11.45
CA LEU A 323 16.24 -22.41 10.21
C LEU A 323 17.72 -22.57 10.50
N LYS A 324 18.30 -23.70 10.07
CA LYS A 324 19.73 -23.93 10.20
C LYS A 324 20.49 -23.20 9.07
N PRO A 325 21.48 -22.34 9.37
CA PRO A 325 22.23 -21.64 8.34
C PRO A 325 23.14 -22.59 7.55
N THR A 326 23.27 -22.34 6.25
CA THR A 326 24.26 -23.01 5.39
C THR A 326 25.50 -22.14 5.18
N PHE A 327 25.36 -20.83 5.35
CA PHE A 327 26.37 -19.83 5.07
C PHE A 327 26.23 -18.63 6.02
N TYR A 328 27.35 -17.97 6.33
CA TYR A 328 27.38 -16.74 7.12
C TYR A 328 28.05 -15.64 6.29
N HIS A 329 27.40 -14.47 6.21
CA HIS A 329 27.94 -13.30 5.53
C HIS A 329 27.96 -12.08 6.45
N GLY A 330 29.14 -11.74 6.98
CA GLY A 330 29.25 -10.73 8.02
C GLY A 330 28.48 -11.16 9.27
N ASN A 331 27.45 -10.40 9.65
CA ASN A 331 26.55 -10.70 10.76
C ASN A 331 25.25 -11.39 10.33
N LEU A 332 25.10 -11.75 9.05
CA LEU A 332 23.90 -12.37 8.52
C LEU A 332 24.03 -13.90 8.48
N THR A 333 22.98 -14.58 8.92
CA THR A 333 22.78 -16.03 8.71
C THR A 333 22.03 -16.26 7.41
N CYS A 334 22.51 -17.18 6.58
CA CYS A 334 21.99 -17.36 5.22
C CYS A 334 21.75 -18.84 4.89
N ARG A 335 20.79 -19.07 4.00
CA ARG A 335 20.56 -20.35 3.30
C ARG A 335 20.48 -20.16 1.81
N TYR A 336 20.64 -21.25 1.06
CA TYR A 336 20.50 -21.22 -0.39
C TYR A 336 19.05 -20.92 -0.80
N GLY A 337 18.87 -20.07 -1.81
CA GLY A 337 17.57 -19.69 -2.34
C GLY A 337 16.76 -20.87 -2.88
N TYR A 338 17.41 -21.82 -3.57
CA TYR A 338 16.73 -23.02 -4.09
C TYR A 338 16.14 -23.89 -2.96
N GLU A 339 16.74 -23.90 -1.77
CA GLU A 339 16.19 -24.63 -0.60
C GLU A 339 14.93 -23.96 -0.04
N MET A 340 14.66 -22.72 -0.46
CA MET A 340 13.46 -21.94 -0.12
C MET A 340 12.48 -21.83 -1.29
N GLY A 341 12.64 -22.65 -2.35
CA GLY A 341 11.77 -22.62 -3.52
C GLY A 341 12.07 -21.50 -4.51
N LEU A 342 13.20 -20.80 -4.36
CA LEU A 342 13.67 -19.80 -5.32
C LEU A 342 14.59 -20.48 -6.34
N GLU A 343 14.00 -21.19 -7.30
CA GLU A 343 14.74 -21.76 -8.44
C GLU A 343 14.65 -20.80 -9.64
N SER A 344 15.75 -20.68 -10.39
CA SER A 344 15.71 -19.99 -11.68
C SER A 344 15.10 -20.92 -12.73
N ASP A 345 14.17 -20.42 -13.56
CA ASP A 345 13.64 -21.12 -14.76
C ASP A 345 14.71 -21.27 -15.86
N VAL A 346 15.86 -21.87 -15.52
CA VAL A 346 16.96 -22.11 -16.44
C VAL A 346 17.19 -23.61 -16.51
N ALA A 347 16.50 -24.23 -17.48
CA ALA A 347 16.87 -25.51 -18.06
C ALA A 347 17.67 -25.29 -19.36
#